data_AF-A0A246WRH5-F1
#
_entry.id   AF-A0A246WRH5-F1
#
_cell.length_a   1.000
_cell.length_b   1.000
_cell.length_c   1.000
_cell.angle_alpha   90.00
_cell.angle_beta   90.00
_cell.angle_gamma   90.00
#
_symmetry.space_group_name_H-M   'P 1'
#
loop_
_entity.id
_entity.type
_entity.pdbx_description
1 polymer ?
#
loop_
_entity_poly.entity_id
_entity_poly.type
_entity_poly.pdbx_seq_one_letter_code
_entity_poly.pdbx_strand_id
1 'polypeptide(L)'
;HGGGAVPYHWGRFRGLAQEMKKPLLKDHLLNNIFFDTCVYHQPGIDLLTKVIPVDNVLFASEMIGAVRGIDPETGHYYDDTKRYIEAAALSPEERHQIYEGNARRVYPRLDAALKAKGL
;
A
#
# COMPACT_ATOMS: atom_id res chain seq x y z
N HIS A 1 4.63 0.66 -7.18
CA HIS A 1 5.78 -0.11 -6.73
C HIS A 1 5.51 -0.71 -5.34
N GLY A 2 4.24 -0.99 -5.01
CA GLY A 2 3.78 -1.66 -3.78
C GLY A 2 4.26 -3.10 -3.64
N GLY A 3 5.54 -3.26 -3.30
CA GLY A 3 6.19 -4.56 -3.16
C GLY A 3 6.68 -5.17 -4.46
N GLY A 4 6.84 -4.37 -5.51
CA GLY A 4 7.20 -4.86 -6.85
C GLY A 4 6.18 -5.88 -7.34
N ALA A 5 6.61 -7.12 -7.56
CA ALA A 5 5.74 -8.22 -8.00
C ALA A 5 5.16 -9.08 -6.86
N VAL A 6 5.43 -8.74 -5.59
CA VAL A 6 5.07 -9.57 -4.43
C VAL A 6 3.56 -9.79 -4.30
N PRO A 7 2.69 -8.74 -4.30
CA PRO A 7 1.24 -8.97 -4.20
C PRO A 7 0.69 -9.76 -5.39
N TYR A 8 1.21 -9.51 -6.59
CA TYR A 8 0.79 -10.23 -7.79
C TYR A 8 1.12 -11.73 -7.73
N HIS A 9 2.28 -12.07 -7.17
CA HIS A 9 2.71 -13.44 -6.95
C HIS A 9 2.50 -13.92 -5.51
N TRP A 10 1.53 -13.37 -4.78
CA TRP A 10 1.37 -13.64 -3.35
C TRP A 10 1.22 -15.13 -3.01
N GLY A 11 0.46 -15.87 -3.83
CA GLY A 11 0.33 -17.33 -3.70
C GLY A 11 1.67 -18.07 -3.80
N ARG A 12 2.55 -17.61 -4.71
CA ARG A 12 3.91 -18.17 -4.88
C ARG A 12 4.76 -17.95 -3.63
N PHE A 13 4.76 -16.75 -3.05
CA PHE A 13 5.53 -16.46 -1.83
C PHE A 13 5.01 -17.25 -0.62
N ARG A 14 3.68 -17.42 -0.50
CA ARG A 14 3.09 -18.27 0.53
C ARG A 14 3.54 -19.74 0.38
N GLY A 15 3.53 -20.27 -0.85
CA GLY A 15 4.02 -21.62 -1.14
C GLY A 15 5.51 -21.78 -0.84
N LEU A 16 6.35 -20.82 -1.22
CA LEU A 16 7.79 -20.85 -0.92
C LEU A 16 8.05 -20.85 0.60
N ALA A 17 7.31 -20.06 1.38
CA ALA A 17 7.44 -20.08 2.84
C ALA A 17 7.12 -21.47 3.42
N GLN A 18 6.10 -22.14 2.87
CA GLN A 18 5.74 -23.50 3.26
C GLN A 18 6.85 -24.52 2.92
N GLU A 19 7.38 -24.49 1.70
CA GLU A 19 8.51 -25.36 1.28
C GLU A 19 9.75 -25.16 2.16
N MET A 20 10.02 -23.93 2.55
CA MET A 20 11.12 -23.57 3.45
C MET A 20 10.82 -23.82 4.94
N LYS A 21 9.65 -24.40 5.27
CA LYS A 21 9.19 -24.66 6.64
C LYS A 21 9.21 -23.40 7.52
N LYS A 22 8.85 -22.26 6.95
CA LYS A 22 8.73 -20.98 7.66
C LYS A 22 7.32 -20.79 8.22
N PRO A 23 7.14 -19.92 9.23
CA PRO A 23 5.80 -19.51 9.67
C PRO A 23 5.01 -18.84 8.52
N LEU A 24 3.71 -18.65 8.74
CA LEU A 24 2.87 -17.89 7.80
C LEU A 24 3.46 -16.50 7.56
N LEU A 25 3.35 -15.99 6.33
CA LEU A 25 3.89 -14.66 5.99
C LEU A 25 3.32 -13.55 6.89
N LYS A 26 2.07 -13.69 7.34
CA LYS A 26 1.42 -12.78 8.29
C LYS A 26 2.27 -12.57 9.54
N ASP A 27 2.74 -13.67 10.13
CA ASP A 27 3.49 -13.62 11.39
C ASP A 27 4.98 -13.40 11.15
N HIS A 28 5.51 -14.02 10.08
CA HIS A 28 6.94 -14.01 9.77
C HIS A 28 7.42 -12.63 9.27
N LEU A 29 6.63 -11.97 8.41
CA LEU A 29 7.07 -10.76 7.70
C LEU A 29 6.14 -9.56 7.92
N LEU A 30 4.83 -9.76 7.91
CA LEU A 30 3.86 -8.64 7.85
C LEU A 30 3.71 -7.88 9.17
N ASN A 31 4.44 -8.24 10.23
CA ASN A 31 4.61 -7.34 11.38
C ASN A 31 5.71 -6.28 11.16
N ASN A 32 6.54 -6.43 10.12
CA ASN A 32 7.75 -5.63 9.91
C ASN A 32 7.92 -5.10 8.48
N ILE A 33 7.22 -5.66 7.49
CA ILE A 33 7.30 -5.25 6.07
C ILE A 33 6.00 -4.56 5.66
N PHE A 34 6.15 -3.45 4.94
CA PHE A 34 5.07 -2.60 4.49
C PHE A 34 5.21 -2.29 3.00
N PHE A 35 4.09 -1.94 2.36
CA PHE A 35 4.00 -1.68 0.93
C PHE A 35 3.38 -0.31 0.67
N ASP A 36 3.97 0.44 -0.26
CA ASP A 36 3.39 1.69 -0.72
C ASP A 36 2.25 1.48 -1.74
N THR A 37 1.51 2.54 -2.04
CA THR A 37 0.46 2.54 -3.08
C THR A 37 0.92 3.15 -4.41
N CYS A 38 2.22 3.15 -4.74
CA CYS A 38 2.73 3.73 -5.99
C CYS A 38 2.41 2.86 -7.24
N VAL A 39 1.21 2.26 -7.30
CA VAL A 39 0.74 1.35 -8.35
C VAL A 39 -0.21 2.14 -9.26
N TYR A 40 0.21 2.38 -10.50
CA TYR A 40 -0.36 3.43 -11.37
C TYR A 40 -1.54 2.99 -12.23
N HIS A 41 -2.46 2.23 -11.66
CA HIS A 41 -3.76 1.92 -12.27
C HIS A 41 -4.70 1.26 -11.26
N GLN A 42 -6.01 1.37 -11.48
CA GLN A 42 -7.03 0.80 -10.58
C GLN A 42 -6.87 -0.72 -10.36
N PRO A 43 -6.71 -1.57 -11.39
CA PRO A 43 -6.66 -3.03 -11.18
C PRO A 43 -5.49 -3.48 -10.30
N GLY A 44 -4.35 -2.76 -10.36
CA GLY A 44 -3.19 -3.05 -9.52
C GLY A 44 -3.42 -2.66 -8.05
N ILE A 45 -4.08 -1.54 -7.80
CA ILE A 45 -4.46 -1.12 -6.44
C ILE A 45 -5.53 -2.06 -5.86
N ASP A 46 -6.51 -2.46 -6.65
CA ASP A 46 -7.52 -3.44 -6.24
C ASP A 46 -6.88 -4.78 -5.85
N LEU A 47 -5.88 -5.24 -6.61
CA LEU A 47 -5.13 -6.44 -6.25
C LEU A 47 -4.35 -6.26 -4.95
N LEU A 48 -3.64 -5.14 -4.79
CA LEU A 48 -2.85 -4.85 -3.59
C LEU A 48 -3.73 -4.93 -2.34
N THR A 49 -4.85 -4.19 -2.32
CA THR A 49 -5.75 -4.11 -1.16
C THR A 49 -6.53 -5.40 -0.92
N LYS A 50 -6.67 -6.26 -1.93
CA LYS A 50 -7.31 -7.57 -1.80
C LYS A 50 -6.43 -8.63 -1.11
N VAL A 51 -5.12 -8.62 -1.36
CA VAL A 51 -4.24 -9.73 -0.93
C VAL A 51 -3.28 -9.36 0.21
N ILE A 52 -3.01 -8.06 0.39
CA ILE A 52 -2.20 -7.52 1.47
C ILE A 52 -3.12 -6.95 2.55
N PRO A 53 -2.90 -7.25 3.84
CA PRO A 53 -3.68 -6.65 4.92
C PRO A 53 -3.57 -5.13 4.90
N VAL A 54 -4.67 -4.44 5.25
CA VAL A 54 -4.72 -2.96 5.27
C VAL A 54 -3.61 -2.38 6.15
N ASP A 55 -3.30 -3.01 7.29
CA ASP A 55 -2.22 -2.59 8.21
C ASP A 55 -0.82 -2.55 7.54
N ASN A 56 -0.64 -3.22 6.41
CA ASN A 56 0.62 -3.30 5.67
C ASN A 56 0.69 -2.34 4.48
N VAL A 57 -0.35 -1.53 4.23
CA VAL A 57 -0.42 -0.63 3.09
C VAL A 57 -0.31 0.82 3.56
N LEU A 58 0.63 1.58 2.98
CA LEU A 58 0.82 3.00 3.24
C LEU A 58 0.58 3.79 1.96
N PHE A 59 -0.18 4.87 2.05
CA PHE A 59 -0.40 5.75 0.92
C PHE A 59 0.91 6.39 0.46
N ALA A 60 1.15 6.35 -0.85
CA ALA A 60 2.15 7.12 -1.55
C ALA A 60 1.80 7.23 -3.04
N SER A 61 2.41 8.23 -3.69
CA SER A 61 2.19 8.48 -5.12
C SER A 61 3.47 8.62 -5.94
N GLU A 62 4.59 9.00 -5.31
CA GLU A 62 5.85 9.30 -6.00
C GLU A 62 5.70 10.37 -7.10
N MET A 63 4.82 11.36 -6.87
CA MET A 63 4.48 12.38 -7.87
C MET A 63 5.71 13.11 -8.43
N ILE A 64 5.64 13.48 -9.72
CA ILE A 64 6.75 14.15 -10.44
C ILE A 64 8.00 13.24 -10.55
N GLY A 65 7.79 11.93 -10.39
CA GLY A 65 8.81 10.89 -10.52
C GLY A 65 8.94 10.36 -11.95
N ALA A 66 8.88 9.03 -12.05
CA ALA A 66 9.14 8.27 -13.28
C ALA A 66 8.07 8.45 -14.36
N VAL A 67 6.79 8.45 -13.97
CA VAL A 67 5.65 8.57 -14.90
C VAL A 67 4.88 9.84 -14.55
N ARG A 68 4.98 10.85 -15.42
CA ARG A 68 4.35 12.18 -15.22
C ARG A 68 3.19 12.45 -16.18
N GLY A 69 2.87 11.47 -17.02
CA GLY A 69 1.87 11.62 -18.07
C GLY A 69 0.45 11.49 -17.55
N ILE A 70 -0.49 11.98 -18.35
CA ILE A 70 -1.91 11.67 -18.22
C ILE A 70 -2.17 10.35 -18.93
N ASP A 71 -2.88 9.46 -18.25
CA ASP A 71 -3.42 8.23 -18.80
C ASP A 71 -4.54 8.56 -19.80
N PRO A 72 -4.40 8.22 -21.10
CA PRO A 72 -5.41 8.52 -22.09
C PRO A 72 -6.71 7.73 -21.92
N GLU A 73 -6.71 6.61 -21.18
CA GLU A 73 -7.92 5.81 -20.94
C GLU A 73 -8.79 6.41 -19.84
N THR A 74 -8.19 7.13 -18.89
CA THR A 74 -8.89 7.69 -17.73
C THR A 74 -8.95 9.22 -17.71
N GLY A 75 -8.09 9.90 -18.46
CA GLY A 75 -7.98 11.37 -18.45
C GLY A 75 -7.32 11.93 -17.17
N HIS A 76 -6.66 11.08 -16.38
CA HIS A 76 -6.03 11.45 -15.12
C HIS A 76 -4.54 11.12 -15.11
N TYR A 77 -3.76 11.76 -14.24
CA TYR A 77 -2.35 11.39 -14.09
C TYR A 77 -2.22 9.96 -13.57
N TYR A 78 -1.28 9.21 -14.14
CA TYR A 78 -0.94 7.86 -13.67
C TYR A 78 -0.50 7.85 -12.19
N ASP A 79 0.24 8.88 -11.78
CA ASP A 79 0.76 9.05 -10.42
C ASP A 79 -0.22 9.76 -9.47
N ASP A 80 -1.48 10.02 -9.88
CA ASP A 80 -2.54 10.48 -8.97
C ASP A 80 -3.18 9.29 -8.24
N THR A 81 -2.35 8.60 -7.43
CA THR A 81 -2.71 7.32 -6.81
C THR A 81 -3.81 7.41 -5.77
N LYS A 82 -4.10 8.62 -5.25
CA LYS A 82 -5.23 8.83 -4.33
C LYS A 82 -6.54 8.42 -4.98
N ARG A 83 -6.71 8.69 -6.28
CA ARG A 83 -7.92 8.31 -7.02
C ARG A 83 -8.22 6.82 -6.91
N TYR A 84 -7.19 5.99 -6.96
CA TYR A 84 -7.36 4.55 -6.91
C TYR A 84 -7.76 4.05 -5.52
N ILE A 85 -7.25 4.69 -4.44
CA ILE A 85 -7.65 4.37 -3.07
C ILE A 85 -9.09 4.83 -2.78
N GLU A 86 -9.50 5.98 -3.30
CA GLU A 86 -10.89 6.45 -3.19
C GLU A 86 -11.87 5.46 -3.87
N ALA A 87 -11.52 4.98 -5.06
CA ALA A 87 -12.35 4.06 -5.85
C ALA A 87 -12.30 2.60 -5.39
N ALA A 88 -11.28 2.20 -4.62
CA ALA A 88 -11.15 0.83 -4.11
C ALA A 88 -12.25 0.47 -3.09
N ALA A 89 -12.56 -0.82 -2.99
CA ALA A 89 -13.54 -1.39 -2.07
C ALA A 89 -13.02 -1.41 -0.61
N LEU A 90 -12.85 -0.22 -0.03
CA LEU A 90 -12.38 0.02 1.32
C LEU A 90 -13.44 0.76 2.12
N SER A 91 -13.54 0.45 3.41
CA SER A 91 -14.29 1.27 4.36
C SER A 91 -13.63 2.64 4.58
N PRO A 92 -14.37 3.66 5.06
CA PRO A 92 -13.78 4.94 5.46
C PRO A 92 -12.63 4.78 6.47
N GLU A 93 -12.75 3.83 7.39
CA GLU A 93 -11.76 3.55 8.43
C GLU A 93 -10.47 2.94 7.84
N GLU A 94 -10.60 1.99 6.91
CA GLU A 94 -9.46 1.41 6.20
C GLU A 94 -8.75 2.44 5.32
N ARG A 95 -9.50 3.33 4.65
CA ARG A 95 -8.91 4.46 3.92
C ARG A 95 -8.12 5.36 4.85
N HIS A 96 -8.65 5.68 6.04
CA HIS A 96 -7.91 6.47 7.04
C HIS A 96 -6.62 5.77 7.50
N GLN A 97 -6.63 4.45 7.69
CA GLN A 97 -5.42 3.69 7.99
C GLN A 97 -4.37 3.82 6.88
N ILE A 98 -4.76 3.67 5.62
CA ILE A 98 -3.85 3.77 4.48
C ILE A 98 -3.31 5.19 4.33
N TYR A 99 -4.16 6.23 4.48
CA TYR A 99 -3.75 7.62 4.33
C TYR A 99 -2.88 8.14 5.46
N GLU A 100 -3.10 7.70 6.69
CA GLU A 100 -2.46 8.30 7.86
C GLU A 100 -2.13 7.30 8.97
N GLY A 101 -3.09 6.48 9.39
CA GLY A 101 -2.95 5.65 10.60
C GLY A 101 -1.73 4.72 10.57
N ASN A 102 -1.53 4.03 9.45
CA ASN A 102 -0.38 3.15 9.24
C ASN A 102 0.93 3.92 9.20
N ALA A 103 0.97 5.07 8.52
CA ALA A 103 2.17 5.89 8.45
C ALA A 103 2.57 6.42 9.85
N ARG A 104 1.62 6.90 10.66
CA ARG A 104 1.91 7.34 12.03
C ARG A 104 2.45 6.20 12.89
N ARG A 105 1.92 4.99 12.73
CA ARG A 105 2.41 3.79 13.44
C ARG A 105 3.82 3.37 12.99
N VAL A 106 4.11 3.39 11.69
CA VAL A 106 5.41 3.00 11.12
C VAL A 106 6.50 4.05 11.34
N TYR A 107 6.12 5.33 11.36
CA TYR A 107 7.00 6.47 11.56
C TYR A 107 6.71 7.17 12.90
N PRO A 108 7.10 6.59 14.06
CA PRO A 108 6.71 7.12 15.37
C PRO A 108 7.23 8.54 15.65
N ARG A 109 8.34 8.96 15.02
CA ARG A 109 8.82 10.35 15.11
C ARG A 109 7.91 11.34 14.40
N LEU A 110 7.27 10.93 13.30
CA LEU A 110 6.26 11.73 12.61
C LEU A 110 5.00 11.84 13.47
N ASP A 111 4.52 10.72 14.03
CA ASP A 111 3.37 10.71 14.94
C ASP A 111 3.56 11.66 16.13
N ALA A 112 4.72 11.57 16.80
CA ALA A 112 5.05 12.46 17.92
C ALA A 112 5.04 13.94 17.51
N ALA A 113 5.57 14.26 16.31
CA ALA A 113 5.57 15.62 15.79
C ALA A 113 4.17 16.15 15.45
N LEU A 114 3.27 15.30 14.96
CA LEU A 114 1.87 15.66 14.68
C LEU A 114 1.09 15.87 16.00
N LYS A 115 1.25 14.98 16.98
CA LYS A 115 0.64 15.13 18.31
C LYS A 115 1.06 16.42 19.00
N ALA A 116 2.33 16.79 18.90
CA ALA A 116 2.84 18.05 19.45
C ALA A 116 2.20 19.30 18.81
N LYS A 117 1.61 19.17 17.62
CA LYS A 117 0.85 20.23 16.94
C LYS A 117 -0.67 20.17 17.20
N GLY A 118 -1.15 19.20 17.99
CA GLY A 118 -2.58 18.98 18.23
C GLY A 118 -3.31 18.25 17.09
N LEU A 119 -2.57 17.50 16.26
CA LEU A 119 -3.09 16.68 15.15
C LEU A 119 -3.02 15.17 15.47
#